data_AF-A0A6C1RJP6-F1
#
_entry.id   AF-A0A6C1RJP6-F1
#
_cell.length_a   1.000
_cell.length_b   1.000
_cell.length_c   1.000
_cell.angle_alpha   90.00
_cell.angle_beta   90.00
_cell.angle_gamma   90.00
#
_symmetry.space_group_name_H-M   'P 1'
#
loop_
_entity.id
_entity.type
_entity.pdbx_description
1 polymer ?
#
loop_
_entity_poly.entity_id
_entity_poly.type
_entity_poly.pdbx_seq_one_letter_code
_entity_poly.pdbx_strand_id
1 'polypeptide(L)'
;MCYNSVYHDTIWEKAVKEIESPDISGVRPEHVLTVDLRRRLPDIDQLASLPDDLEYYGRFAILKSGILWFGDIHSSHPGTAQACFYWAIGDRTLYISPDGSTLGWQDLVNAKTVRFIAAELKLRKRFRYFTVVL
;
A
#
# COMPACT_ATOMS: atom_id res chain seq x y z
N MET A 1 -20.48 -5.73 -3.79
CA MET A 1 -19.75 -6.85 -4.43
C MET A 1 -18.32 -6.77 -3.97
N CYS A 2 -17.86 -7.66 -3.08
CA CYS A 2 -16.49 -7.64 -2.57
C CYS A 2 -15.60 -8.43 -3.52
N TYR A 3 -14.64 -7.77 -4.16
CA TYR A 3 -13.66 -8.42 -5.03
C TYR A 3 -12.55 -9.03 -4.16
N ASN A 4 -12.59 -10.34 -3.95
CA ASN A 4 -11.57 -11.05 -3.15
C ASN A 4 -10.41 -11.48 -4.06
N SER A 5 -9.31 -10.74 -4.03
CA SER A 5 -8.02 -11.20 -4.58
C SER A 5 -7.25 -11.95 -3.50
N VAL A 6 -6.95 -13.23 -3.73
CA VAL A 6 -6.09 -14.07 -2.87
C VAL A 6 -4.78 -14.28 -3.63
N TYR A 7 -3.67 -13.76 -3.11
CA TYR A 7 -2.38 -13.77 -3.79
C TYR A 7 -1.57 -15.03 -3.43
N HIS A 8 -1.17 -15.82 -4.44
CA HIS A 8 -0.26 -16.97 -4.33
C HIS A 8 1.16 -16.60 -4.84
N ASP A 9 2.19 -17.16 -4.19
CA ASP A 9 3.62 -16.76 -4.19
C ASP A 9 4.44 -16.94 -5.50
N THR A 10 3.80 -17.11 -6.66
CA THR A 10 4.50 -17.45 -7.92
C THR A 10 4.22 -16.40 -9.00
N ILE A 11 5.08 -15.37 -9.12
CA ILE A 11 5.50 -14.62 -10.34
C ILE A 11 6.42 -13.48 -9.86
N TRP A 12 7.74 -13.67 -9.92
CA TRP A 12 8.74 -12.73 -9.38
C TRP A 12 9.52 -11.91 -10.42
N GLU A 13 9.36 -12.18 -11.72
CA GLU A 13 10.19 -11.53 -12.75
C GLU A 13 9.81 -10.07 -13.07
N LYS A 14 8.67 -9.57 -12.57
CA LYS A 14 8.15 -8.19 -12.85
C LYS A 14 7.65 -7.44 -11.60
N ALA A 15 8.22 -7.73 -10.42
CA ALA A 15 7.84 -7.03 -9.20
C ALA A 15 8.48 -5.62 -9.11
N VAL A 16 7.79 -4.66 -8.48
CA VAL A 16 8.40 -3.37 -8.10
C VAL A 16 9.54 -3.65 -7.11
N LYS A 17 10.73 -3.10 -7.38
CA LYS A 17 11.92 -3.33 -6.55
C LYS A 17 12.10 -2.21 -5.53
N GLU A 18 12.47 -2.58 -4.31
CA GLU A 18 12.83 -1.61 -3.28
C GLU A 18 14.20 -1.02 -3.60
N ILE A 19 14.38 0.27 -3.33
CA ILE A 19 15.67 0.94 -3.36
C ILE A 19 16.03 1.32 -1.93
N GLU A 20 17.02 0.63 -1.35
CA GLU A 20 17.55 0.88 0.00
C GLU A 20 18.57 2.06 0.06
N SER A 21 18.89 2.70 -1.08
CA SER A 21 19.73 3.92 -1.31
C SER A 21 21.27 3.71 -1.31
N PRO A 22 22.11 4.49 -2.09
CA PRO A 22 21.80 5.73 -2.81
C PRO A 22 22.08 5.81 -4.32
N ASP A 23 22.58 4.78 -5.01
CA ASP A 23 22.85 4.95 -6.46
C ASP A 23 21.59 4.76 -7.32
N ILE A 24 20.79 5.81 -7.38
CA ILE A 24 19.66 5.99 -8.31
C ILE A 24 20.06 6.78 -9.55
N SER A 25 21.35 7.00 -9.82
CA SER A 25 21.80 7.83 -10.94
C SER A 25 21.30 7.34 -12.31
N GLY A 26 21.02 6.03 -12.43
CA GLY A 26 20.39 5.42 -13.60
C GLY A 26 18.86 5.27 -13.53
N VAL A 27 18.22 5.60 -12.41
CA VAL A 27 16.78 5.46 -12.21
C VAL A 27 16.11 6.81 -12.38
N ARG A 28 15.21 6.91 -13.35
CA ARG A 28 14.43 8.13 -13.54
C ARG A 28 13.44 8.33 -12.38
N PRO A 29 13.45 9.48 -11.68
CA PRO A 29 12.61 9.71 -10.50
C PRO A 29 11.10 9.53 -10.74
N GLU A 30 10.62 9.75 -11.96
CA GLU A 30 9.21 9.53 -12.34
C GLU A 30 8.78 8.06 -12.32
N HIS A 31 9.73 7.12 -12.30
CA HIS A 31 9.47 5.68 -12.22
C HIS A 31 9.64 5.11 -10.81
N VAL A 32 9.87 5.98 -9.82
CA VAL A 32 10.00 5.61 -8.40
C VAL A 32 8.71 5.99 -7.65
N LEU A 33 8.08 5.00 -7.02
CA LEU A 33 6.98 5.20 -6.09
C LEU A 33 7.55 5.56 -4.71
N THR A 34 7.09 6.65 -4.11
CA THR A 34 7.39 6.93 -2.70
C THR A 34 6.36 6.20 -1.84
N VAL A 35 6.80 5.43 -0.85
CA VAL A 35 5.93 4.83 0.16
C VAL A 35 6.11 5.61 1.45
N ASP A 36 5.14 6.43 1.82
CA ASP A 36 5.24 7.31 3.00
C ASP A 36 4.44 6.72 4.16
N LEU A 37 5.15 6.36 5.23
CA LEU A 37 4.60 5.76 6.44
C LEU A 37 4.41 6.77 7.59
N ARG A 38 4.71 8.06 7.35
CA ARG A 38 4.61 9.13 8.36
C ARG A 38 3.23 9.75 8.41
N ARG A 39 2.56 9.85 7.26
CA ARG A 39 1.23 10.46 7.16
C ARG A 39 0.18 9.54 7.78
N ARG A 40 -0.62 10.08 8.70
CA ARG A 40 -1.81 9.41 9.23
C ARG A 40 -2.97 9.61 8.25
N LEU A 41 -3.63 8.52 7.89
CA LEU A 41 -4.85 8.56 7.09
C LEU A 41 -6.08 8.42 8.00
N PRO A 42 -7.14 9.24 7.80
CA PRO A 42 -8.37 9.17 8.58
C PRO A 42 -9.27 8.03 8.09
N ASP A 43 -10.15 7.51 8.95
CA ASP A 43 -11.17 6.54 8.50
C ASP A 43 -12.18 7.24 7.58
N ILE A 44 -12.11 6.93 6.29
CA ILE A 44 -13.00 7.48 5.25
C ILE A 44 -13.70 6.32 4.54
N ASP A 45 -15.03 6.41 4.42
CA ASP A 45 -15.87 5.45 3.72
C ASP A 45 -16.61 6.04 2.51
N GLN A 46 -16.41 7.33 2.24
CA GLN A 46 -17.07 8.08 1.18
C GLN A 46 -16.07 8.89 0.34
N LEU A 47 -16.19 8.78 -0.99
CA LEU A 47 -15.34 9.53 -1.94
C LEU A 47 -15.42 11.05 -1.75
N ALA A 48 -16.57 11.58 -1.35
CA ALA A 48 -16.76 13.01 -1.12
C ALA A 48 -15.95 13.56 0.06
N SER A 49 -15.48 12.68 0.96
CA SER A 49 -14.65 13.03 2.11
C SER A 49 -13.16 12.83 1.84
N LEU A 50 -12.78 12.43 0.62
CA LEU A 50 -11.40 12.26 0.23
C LEU A 50 -10.70 13.63 0.13
N PRO A 51 -9.57 13.84 0.81
CA PRO A 51 -8.78 15.05 0.65
C PRO A 51 -8.38 15.30 -0.82
N ASP A 52 -8.37 16.57 -1.23
CA ASP A 52 -8.11 16.97 -2.64
C ASP A 52 -6.74 16.54 -3.17
N ASP A 53 -5.78 16.27 -2.28
CA ASP A 53 -4.44 15.83 -2.64
C ASP A 53 -4.33 14.30 -2.84
N LEU A 54 -5.43 13.56 -2.63
CA LEU A 54 -5.50 12.12 -2.78
C LEU A 54 -6.41 11.74 -3.96
N GLU A 55 -5.92 10.84 -4.80
CA GLU A 55 -6.60 10.33 -6.00
C GLU A 55 -7.41 9.06 -5.70
N TYR A 56 -6.87 8.21 -4.82
CA TYR A 56 -7.47 6.92 -4.46
C TYR A 56 -7.28 6.62 -2.98
N TYR A 57 -8.21 5.84 -2.44
CA TYR A 57 -8.23 5.46 -1.04
C TYR A 57 -8.82 4.08 -0.84
N GLY A 58 -8.38 3.39 0.21
CA GLY A 58 -9.04 2.19 0.66
C GLY A 58 -8.38 1.58 1.88
N ARG A 59 -8.61 0.28 2.04
CA ARG A 59 -8.21 -0.48 3.21
C ARG A 59 -7.40 -1.70 2.79
N PHE A 60 -6.47 -2.11 3.64
CA PHE A 60 -5.86 -3.42 3.53
C PHE A 60 -5.66 -4.01 4.92
N ALA A 61 -5.51 -5.33 4.99
CA ALA A 61 -5.31 -6.03 6.24
C ALA A 61 -4.32 -7.19 6.07
N ILE A 62 -3.61 -7.49 7.14
CA ILE A 62 -2.93 -8.77 7.30
C ILE A 62 -3.88 -9.64 8.12
N LEU A 63 -4.34 -10.75 7.53
CA LEU A 63 -5.23 -11.69 8.20
C LEU A 63 -4.46 -12.55 9.20
N LYS A 64 -5.16 -13.12 10.19
CA LYS A 64 -4.57 -14.07 11.16
C LYS A 64 -3.88 -15.29 10.51
N SER A 65 -4.23 -15.60 9.27
CA SER A 65 -3.57 -16.64 8.46
C SER A 65 -2.25 -16.19 7.82
N GLY A 66 -1.87 -14.91 7.93
CA GLY A 66 -0.76 -14.29 7.21
C GLY A 66 -1.07 -13.88 5.77
N ILE A 67 -2.31 -14.12 5.29
CA ILE A 67 -2.78 -13.69 3.97
C ILE A 67 -3.02 -12.18 3.99
N LEU A 68 -2.70 -11.50 2.90
CA LEU A 68 -3.03 -10.09 2.70
C LEU A 68 -4.43 -9.96 2.09
N TRP A 69 -5.23 -9.06 2.65
CA TRP A 69 -6.54 -8.66 2.13
C TRP A 69 -6.48 -7.21 1.65
N PHE A 70 -7.18 -6.91 0.56
CA PHE A 70 -7.23 -5.59 -0.07
C PHE A 70 -8.67 -5.17 -0.35
N GLY A 71 -9.00 -3.92 -0.06
CA GLY A 71 -10.32 -3.35 -0.28
C GLY A 71 -10.25 -1.89 -0.71
N ASP A 72 -11.32 -1.45 -1.37
CA ASP A 72 -11.53 -0.06 -1.77
C ASP A 72 -12.06 0.81 -0.62
N ILE A 73 -12.34 2.08 -0.92
CA ILE A 73 -12.88 3.06 0.03
C ILE A 73 -14.20 2.64 0.69
N HIS A 74 -15.00 1.77 0.06
CA HIS A 74 -16.28 1.32 0.61
C HIS A 74 -16.18 0.00 1.38
N SER A 75 -15.00 -0.62 1.38
CA SER A 75 -14.78 -1.88 2.06
C SER A 75 -14.59 -1.68 3.56
N SER A 76 -14.95 -2.65 4.39
CA SER A 76 -14.59 -2.68 5.83
C SER A 76 -13.53 -3.75 6.06
N HIS A 77 -12.67 -3.56 7.08
CA HIS A 77 -11.69 -4.58 7.42
C HIS A 77 -12.38 -5.90 7.83
N PRO A 78 -11.87 -7.06 7.39
CA PRO A 78 -12.41 -8.35 7.81
C PRO A 78 -12.23 -8.58 9.32
N GLY A 79 -13.21 -9.20 9.99
CA GLY A 79 -13.11 -9.58 11.40
C GLY A 79 -12.02 -10.63 11.71
N THR A 80 -11.42 -11.21 10.67
CA THR A 80 -10.28 -12.13 10.74
C THR A 80 -8.92 -11.42 10.62
N ALA A 81 -8.90 -10.09 10.56
CA ALA A 81 -7.68 -9.31 10.53
C ALA A 81 -6.87 -9.48 11.83
N GLN A 82 -5.55 -9.58 11.67
CA GLN A 82 -4.56 -9.43 12.73
C GLN A 82 -4.10 -7.98 12.82
N ALA A 83 -3.93 -7.32 11.67
CA ALA A 83 -3.56 -5.91 11.58
C ALA A 83 -4.33 -5.23 10.44
N CYS A 84 -4.85 -4.04 10.71
CA CYS A 84 -5.68 -3.25 9.81
C CYS A 84 -4.95 -1.96 9.42
N PHE A 85 -5.08 -1.58 8.16
CA PHE A 85 -4.41 -0.41 7.60
C PHE A 85 -5.30 0.31 6.58
N TYR A 86 -4.98 1.57 6.38
CA TYR A 86 -5.45 2.40 5.29
C TYR A 86 -4.34 2.55 4.25
N TRP A 87 -4.75 2.69 2.99
CA TRP A 87 -3.86 3.09 1.90
C TRP A 87 -4.47 4.27 1.14
N ALA A 88 -3.61 5.14 0.62
CA ALA A 88 -4.02 6.20 -0.29
C ALA A 88 -2.94 6.48 -1.34
N ILE A 89 -3.35 7.04 -2.48
CA ILE A 89 -2.45 7.48 -3.55
C ILE A 89 -2.61 8.98 -3.75
N GLY A 90 -1.50 9.71 -3.86
CA GLY A 90 -1.48 11.09 -4.36
C GLY A 90 -0.20 11.34 -5.17
N ASP A 91 -0.33 11.81 -6.41
CA ASP A 91 0.75 12.02 -7.40
C ASP A 91 1.57 10.73 -7.67
N ARG A 92 2.64 10.55 -6.88
CA ARG A 92 3.61 9.44 -6.95
C ARG A 92 3.91 8.86 -5.56
N THR A 93 3.00 9.08 -4.62
CA THR A 93 3.14 8.64 -3.24
C THR A 93 2.03 7.66 -2.89
N LEU A 94 2.43 6.49 -2.39
CA LEU A 94 1.59 5.54 -1.67
C LEU A 94 1.71 5.84 -0.18
N TYR A 95 0.64 6.37 0.40
CA TYR A 95 0.52 6.53 1.84
C TYR A 95 -0.03 5.25 2.44
N ILE A 96 0.59 4.79 3.52
CA ILE A 96 0.07 3.67 4.32
C ILE A 96 0.08 4.10 5.77
N SER A 97 -1.02 3.85 6.48
CA SER A 97 -1.10 4.07 7.92
C SER A 97 -1.96 3.02 8.60
N PRO A 98 -1.66 2.65 9.85
CA PRO A 98 -2.44 1.65 10.57
C PRO A 98 -3.78 2.27 10.97
N ASP A 99 -4.79 1.40 11.06
CA ASP A 99 -6.04 1.72 11.73
C ASP A 99 -5.78 1.81 13.24
N GLY A 100 -5.91 3.01 13.79
CA GLY A 100 -5.58 3.31 15.17
C GLY A 100 -4.06 3.42 15.46
N SER A 101 -3.72 3.31 16.74
CA SER A 101 -2.36 3.52 17.26
C SER A 101 -1.72 2.17 17.58
N THR A 102 -1.06 1.57 16.60
CA THR A 102 -0.30 0.33 16.78
C THR A 102 1.18 0.66 16.87
N LEU A 103 1.87 0.23 17.94
CA LEU A 103 3.31 0.42 18.04
C LEU A 103 4.04 -0.55 17.09
N GLY A 104 5.09 -0.10 16.40
CA GLY A 104 5.93 -0.96 15.55
C GLY A 104 5.25 -1.50 14.29
N TRP A 105 4.12 -0.92 13.89
CA TRP A 105 3.38 -1.37 12.70
C TRP A 105 4.17 -1.21 11.40
N GLN A 106 5.16 -0.33 11.37
CA GLN A 106 6.02 -0.10 10.20
C GLN A 106 6.74 -1.39 9.78
N ASP A 107 7.11 -2.25 10.73
CA ASP A 107 7.75 -3.55 10.46
C ASP A 107 6.83 -4.53 9.72
N LEU A 108 5.51 -4.33 9.82
CA LEU A 108 4.51 -5.10 9.08
C LEU A 108 4.37 -4.62 7.62
N VAL A 109 4.83 -3.41 7.32
CA VAL A 109 4.81 -2.81 5.98
C VAL A 109 6.19 -2.97 5.34
N ASN A 110 6.49 -4.21 4.98
CA ASN A 110 7.72 -4.58 4.29
C ASN A 110 7.55 -4.65 2.76
N ALA A 111 8.62 -5.00 2.04
CA ALA A 111 8.62 -5.13 0.58
C ALA A 111 7.51 -6.03 0.02
N LYS A 112 7.13 -7.12 0.72
CA LYS A 112 6.05 -8.01 0.29
C LYS A 112 4.71 -7.29 0.32
N THR A 113 4.43 -6.58 1.41
CA THR A 113 3.21 -5.78 1.59
C THR A 113 3.11 -4.69 0.52
N VAL A 114 4.19 -3.93 0.30
CA VAL A 114 4.22 -2.87 -0.73
C VAL A 114 4.00 -3.45 -2.13
N ARG A 115 4.67 -4.54 -2.47
CA ARG A 115 4.52 -5.19 -3.79
C ARG A 115 3.11 -5.70 -4.03
N PHE A 116 2.45 -6.21 -2.99
CA PHE A 116 1.06 -6.65 -3.06
C PHE A 116 0.14 -5.47 -3.35
N ILE A 117 0.21 -4.40 -2.56
CA ILE A 117 -0.60 -3.18 -2.77
C ILE A 117 -0.35 -2.59 -4.16
N ALA A 118 0.90 -2.48 -4.59
CA ALA A 118 1.26 -1.99 -5.91
C ALA A 118 0.75 -2.90 -7.06
N ALA A 119 0.52 -4.19 -6.80
CA ALA A 119 -0.10 -5.11 -7.75
C ALA A 119 -1.59 -4.82 -7.89
N GLU A 120 -2.31 -4.77 -6.77
CA GLU A 120 -3.75 -4.56 -6.70
C GLU A 120 -4.13 -3.20 -7.33
N LEU A 121 -3.33 -2.18 -7.05
CA LEU A 121 -3.47 -0.84 -7.64
C LEU A 121 -2.91 -0.71 -9.06
N LYS A 122 -2.36 -1.78 -9.65
CA LYS A 122 -1.75 -1.82 -11.00
C LYS A 122 -0.63 -0.77 -11.20
N LEU A 123 0.00 -0.32 -10.11
CA LEU A 123 1.07 0.69 -10.09
C LEU A 123 2.33 0.23 -10.84
N ARG A 124 2.54 -1.08 -10.95
CA ARG A 124 3.66 -1.72 -11.67
C ARG A 124 3.80 -1.28 -13.14
N LYS A 125 2.73 -0.77 -13.75
CA LYS A 125 2.77 -0.25 -15.13
C LYS A 125 3.52 1.09 -15.23
N ARG A 126 3.49 1.88 -14.15
CA ARG A 126 4.05 3.23 -14.07
C ARG A 126 5.36 3.26 -13.27
N PHE A 127 5.40 2.52 -12.16
CA PHE A 127 6.53 2.51 -11.24
C PHE A 127 7.24 1.16 -11.29
N ARG A 128 8.56 1.21 -11.51
CA ARG A 128 9.43 0.02 -11.50
C ARG A 128 10.14 -0.17 -10.17
N TYR A 129 10.28 0.92 -9.42
CA TYR A 129 10.96 0.96 -8.15
C TYR A 129 10.09 1.62 -7.09
N PHE A 130 10.37 1.36 -5.83
CA PHE A 130 9.82 2.11 -4.71
C PHE A 130 10.89 2.38 -3.66
N THR A 131 10.66 3.43 -2.87
CA THR A 131 11.44 3.75 -1.67
C THR A 131 10.49 3.93 -0.50
N VAL A 132 10.93 3.62 0.71
CA VAL A 132 10.13 3.75 1.93
C VAL A 132 10.65 4.94 2.73
N VAL A 133 9.73 5.80 3.14
CA VAL A 133 9.99 6.93 4.02
C VAL A 133 9.29 6.65 5.35
N LEU A 134 10.09 6.55 6.40
CA LEU A 134 9.68 6.24 7.78
C LEU A 134 9.54 7.49 8.65
#